data_AF-A0A378TST0-F1
#
_entry.id   AF-A0A378TST0-F1
#
_cell.length_a   1.000
_cell.length_b   1.000
_cell.length_c   1.000
_cell.angle_alpha   90.00
_cell.angle_beta   90.00
_cell.angle_gamma   90.00
#
_symmetry.space_group_name_H-M   'P 1'
#
loop_
_entity.id
_entity.type
_entity.pdbx_description
1 polymer ?
#
loop_
_entity_poly.entity_id
_entity_poly.type
_entity_poly.pdbx_seq_one_letter_code
_entity_poly.pdbx_strand_id
1 'polypeptide(L)'
;MKKFTLLLLPLALIACGEPSTDTAKEPTTTTPSVEKAEPSATQSALPDDEYKKQLDSLTDGVPYKLSGDGVVIFENVSDMMTAFNDYQHEGQFKVLGDNPVHLELYGLNTETNTKENLEYDQQKALIYGIYKSFTHTDLDKLTISAGVRDMKDASKVIVQPATLTVTKEQALKALQAHTNAKDFKDLVADTSADFVVKGYSGSKLSEMLYKNEVQKAIIDELK
;
A
#
# COMPACT_ATOMS: atom_id res chain seq x y z
N MET A 1 9.81 -9.40 -56.62
CA MET A 1 11.15 -8.84 -56.89
C MET A 1 11.51 -7.89 -55.76
N LYS A 2 12.70 -8.09 -55.15
CA LYS A 2 13.68 -7.06 -54.71
C LYS A 2 13.25 -6.00 -53.66
N LYS A 3 13.95 -5.71 -52.55
CA LYS A 3 15.23 -6.15 -51.93
C LYS A 3 15.25 -5.73 -50.44
N PHE A 4 15.96 -6.53 -49.64
CA PHE A 4 16.67 -6.10 -48.43
C PHE A 4 17.62 -4.93 -48.71
N THR A 5 17.76 -3.98 -47.79
CA THR A 5 19.07 -3.33 -47.57
C THR A 5 19.26 -2.93 -46.11
N LEU A 6 20.13 -3.69 -45.45
CA LEU A 6 20.85 -3.34 -44.23
C LEU A 6 21.96 -2.35 -44.62
N LEU A 7 22.23 -1.30 -43.84
CA LEU A 7 23.45 -0.50 -43.99
C LEU A 7 24.11 -0.26 -42.62
N LEU A 8 25.36 -0.72 -42.52
CA LEU A 8 26.30 -0.59 -41.41
C LEU A 8 27.41 0.42 -41.81
N LEU A 9 27.86 1.21 -40.82
CA LEU A 9 29.20 1.83 -40.63
C LEU A 9 29.69 2.89 -41.66
N PRO A 10 30.84 3.62 -41.45
CA PRO A 10 31.73 3.79 -40.28
C PRO A 10 32.28 5.24 -40.01
N LEU A 11 33.05 5.37 -38.91
CA LEU A 11 34.26 6.19 -38.61
C LEU A 11 34.45 7.61 -39.20
N ALA A 12 34.89 8.57 -38.36
CA ALA A 12 36.30 8.96 -38.24
C ALA A 12 36.55 10.10 -37.22
N LEU A 13 37.66 9.97 -36.48
CA LEU A 13 38.33 10.93 -35.60
C LEU A 13 39.20 11.92 -36.41
N ILE A 14 39.25 13.20 -36.00
CA ILE A 14 40.39 14.16 -36.08
C ILE A 14 40.09 15.23 -35.00
N ALA A 15 40.83 15.50 -33.91
CA ALA A 15 42.26 15.74 -33.61
C ALA A 15 42.73 17.21 -33.79
N CYS A 16 43.62 17.64 -32.86
CA CYS A 16 44.44 18.86 -32.77
C CYS A 16 43.73 20.14 -32.26
N GLY A 17 44.26 20.97 -31.35
CA GLY A 17 45.54 21.10 -30.61
C GLY A 17 45.35 22.32 -29.65
N GLU A 18 46.21 22.74 -28.72
CA GLU A 18 47.62 22.49 -28.40
C GLU A 18 47.94 23.30 -27.09
N PRO A 19 49.19 23.51 -26.59
CA PRO A 19 49.64 22.92 -25.32
C PRO A 19 50.14 23.94 -24.27
N SER A 20 50.59 23.44 -23.10
CA SER A 20 51.68 24.06 -22.33
C SER A 20 52.49 23.00 -21.56
N THR A 21 53.70 22.76 -22.08
CA THR A 21 55.01 22.40 -21.48
C THR A 21 55.20 22.73 -19.99
N ASP A 22 56.04 22.09 -19.16
CA ASP A 22 56.95 20.94 -19.25
C ASP A 22 57.53 20.70 -17.82
N THR A 23 58.14 19.53 -17.62
CA THR A 23 59.22 19.19 -16.65
C THR A 23 58.89 18.33 -15.42
N ALA A 24 59.51 17.15 -15.48
CA ALA A 24 59.55 15.99 -14.60
C ALA A 24 60.09 16.16 -13.16
N LYS A 25 59.56 15.30 -12.27
CA LYS A 25 60.36 14.48 -11.32
C LYS A 25 59.51 13.31 -10.76
N GLU A 26 59.91 12.08 -11.05
CA GLU A 26 59.50 10.84 -10.35
C GLU A 26 60.37 10.63 -9.07
N PRO A 27 60.14 9.60 -8.22
CA PRO A 27 58.87 9.03 -7.75
C PRO A 27 58.89 8.83 -6.22
N THR A 28 57.73 8.85 -5.54
CA THR A 28 57.65 8.24 -4.19
C THR A 28 56.32 7.53 -4.01
N THR A 29 56.45 6.25 -3.69
CA THR A 29 55.43 5.28 -3.33
C THR A 29 54.56 5.75 -2.15
N THR A 30 53.25 5.85 -2.35
CA THR A 30 52.27 5.75 -1.27
C THR A 30 51.00 5.08 -1.78
N THR A 31 50.71 3.95 -1.16
CA THR A 31 49.52 3.11 -1.23
C THR A 31 48.22 3.94 -1.18
N PRO A 32 47.22 3.71 -2.04
CA PRO A 32 45.88 4.25 -1.81
C PRO A 32 45.20 3.42 -0.72
N SER A 33 44.94 4.07 0.42
CA SER A 33 44.02 3.57 1.44
C SER A 33 42.61 3.56 0.82
N VAL A 34 42.02 2.38 0.69
CA VAL A 34 40.63 2.19 0.29
C VAL A 34 39.77 2.72 1.43
N GLU A 35 39.31 3.96 1.30
CA GLU A 35 38.22 4.48 2.10
C GLU A 35 36.93 3.79 1.64
N LYS A 36 36.58 2.74 2.38
CA LYS A 36 35.31 2.04 2.26
C LYS A 36 34.21 3.04 2.64
N ALA A 37 33.57 3.64 1.65
CA ALA A 37 32.33 4.36 1.85
C ALA A 37 31.27 3.38 2.38
N GLU A 38 30.99 3.48 3.68
CA GLU A 38 29.76 2.96 4.25
C GLU A 38 28.58 3.77 3.70
N PRO A 39 27.48 3.12 3.25
CA PRO A 39 26.27 3.86 2.96
C PRO A 39 25.71 4.36 4.30
N SER A 40 25.80 5.68 4.51
CA SER A 40 25.11 6.39 5.59
C SER A 40 23.60 6.29 5.36
N ALA A 41 22.97 5.24 5.88
CA ALA A 41 21.54 5.19 6.10
C ALA A 41 21.23 6.04 7.34
N THR A 42 21.00 7.34 7.15
CA THR A 42 20.37 8.16 8.18
C THR A 42 18.89 7.78 8.22
N GLN A 43 18.60 6.68 8.91
CA GLN A 43 17.26 6.21 9.20
C GLN A 43 16.76 7.03 10.40
N SER A 44 16.02 8.10 10.12
CA SER A 44 15.41 8.93 11.15
C SER A 44 14.24 8.16 11.78
N ALA A 45 14.52 7.30 12.75
CA ALA A 45 13.49 6.83 13.66
C ALA A 45 13.04 8.03 14.51
N LEU A 46 11.75 8.37 14.43
CA LEU A 46 11.16 9.34 15.37
C LEU A 46 11.39 8.82 16.81
N PRO A 47 11.71 9.70 17.78
CA PRO A 47 11.71 9.31 19.18
C PRO A 47 10.36 8.68 19.58
N ASP A 48 10.37 7.68 20.46
CA ASP A 48 9.18 6.91 20.85
C ASP A 48 8.02 7.80 21.33
N ASP A 49 8.31 8.88 22.05
CA ASP A 49 7.31 9.84 22.54
C ASP A 49 6.66 10.65 21.40
N GLU A 50 7.43 11.04 20.38
CA GLU A 50 6.92 11.76 19.22
C GLU A 50 6.09 10.84 18.31
N TYR A 51 6.56 9.59 18.13
CA TYR A 51 5.81 8.56 17.42
C TYR A 51 4.47 8.30 18.08
N LYS A 52 4.46 8.09 19.41
CA LYS A 52 3.23 7.87 20.16
C LYS A 52 2.27 9.06 20.06
N LYS A 53 2.77 10.28 20.21
CA LYS A 53 1.95 11.50 20.07
C LYS A 53 1.34 11.61 18.68
N GLN A 54 2.09 11.25 17.63
CA GLN A 54 1.59 11.26 16.27
C GLN A 54 0.48 10.21 16.06
N LEU A 55 0.67 8.99 16.56
CA LEU A 55 -0.37 7.96 16.52
C LEU A 55 -1.62 8.37 17.29
N ASP A 56 -1.47 8.85 18.53
CA ASP A 56 -2.60 9.27 19.36
C ASP A 56 -3.40 10.41 18.70
N SER A 57 -2.74 11.27 17.93
CA SER A 57 -3.40 12.31 17.12
C SER A 57 -4.12 11.74 15.89
N LEU A 58 -3.62 10.67 15.28
CA LEU A 58 -4.21 10.07 14.08
C LEU A 58 -5.38 9.15 14.42
N THR A 59 -5.33 8.46 15.56
CA THR A 59 -6.39 7.55 16.00
C THR A 59 -7.51 8.26 16.75
N ASP A 60 -7.42 9.59 16.94
CA ASP A 60 -8.41 10.42 17.66
C ASP A 60 -8.79 9.83 19.04
N GLY A 61 -7.79 9.35 19.77
CA GLY A 61 -7.97 8.75 21.10
C GLY A 61 -8.52 7.32 21.11
N VAL A 62 -8.76 6.69 19.95
CA VAL A 62 -9.09 5.26 19.87
C VAL A 62 -7.93 4.43 20.44
N PRO A 63 -8.19 3.51 21.41
CA PRO A 63 -7.17 2.64 21.97
C PRO A 63 -6.54 1.70 20.92
N TYR A 64 -5.23 1.50 21.02
CA TYR A 64 -4.50 0.56 20.19
C TYR A 64 -3.34 -0.08 20.98
N LYS A 65 -2.85 -1.20 20.45
CA LYS A 65 -1.57 -1.81 20.85
C LYS A 65 -0.65 -1.91 19.63
N LEU A 66 0.65 -2.05 19.87
CA LEU A 66 1.61 -2.37 18.84
C LEU A 66 1.90 -3.87 18.87
N SER A 67 1.88 -4.52 17.70
CA SER A 67 2.39 -5.88 17.56
C SER A 67 3.91 -5.94 17.74
N GLY A 68 4.49 -7.14 17.80
CA GLY A 68 5.95 -7.33 17.87
C GLY A 68 6.71 -6.71 16.68
N ASP A 69 6.04 -6.50 15.54
CA ASP A 69 6.58 -5.85 14.35
C ASP A 69 6.28 -4.34 14.29
N GLY A 70 5.62 -3.79 15.31
CA GLY A 70 5.25 -2.37 15.38
C GLY A 70 3.99 -1.99 14.58
N VAL A 71 3.23 -2.97 14.07
CA VAL A 71 1.91 -2.71 13.44
C VAL A 71 0.90 -2.29 14.50
N VAL A 72 0.13 -1.24 14.21
CA VAL A 72 -0.98 -0.80 15.06
C VAL A 72 -2.14 -1.79 14.97
N ILE A 73 -2.54 -2.33 16.11
CA ILE A 73 -3.64 -3.28 16.26
C ILE A 73 -4.73 -2.68 17.15
N PHE A 74 -5.95 -2.64 16.65
CA PHE A 74 -7.16 -2.21 17.36
C PHE A 74 -7.85 -3.39 18.03
N GLU A 75 -8.65 -3.12 19.05
CA GLU A 75 -9.41 -4.15 19.77
C GLU A 75 -10.46 -4.82 18.87
N ASN A 76 -11.14 -4.03 18.02
CA ASN A 76 -12.14 -4.53 17.10
C ASN A 76 -12.21 -3.69 15.81
N VAL A 77 -13.00 -4.16 14.84
CA VAL A 77 -13.17 -3.48 13.54
C VAL A 77 -13.84 -2.12 13.69
N SER A 78 -14.72 -1.91 14.67
CA SER A 78 -15.35 -0.61 14.89
C SER A 78 -14.31 0.44 15.27
N ASP A 79 -13.43 0.11 16.22
CA ASP A 79 -12.33 0.98 16.64
C ASP A 79 -11.38 1.27 15.48
N MET A 80 -11.03 0.24 14.69
CA MET A 80 -10.24 0.40 13.47
C MET A 80 -10.89 1.40 12.50
N MET A 81 -12.19 1.23 12.20
CA MET A 81 -12.91 2.10 11.27
C MET A 81 -13.01 3.54 11.78
N THR A 82 -13.21 3.73 13.09
CA THR A 82 -13.19 5.05 13.73
C THR A 82 -11.81 5.70 13.63
N ALA A 83 -10.74 4.96 13.90
CA ALA A 83 -9.38 5.49 13.85
C ALA A 83 -8.95 5.90 12.44
N PHE A 84 -9.24 5.08 11.42
CA PHE A 84 -8.90 5.43 10.03
C PHE A 84 -9.82 6.51 9.47
N ASN A 85 -11.08 6.57 9.92
CA ASN A 85 -12.06 7.57 9.52
C ASN A 85 -12.23 7.69 7.99
N ASP A 86 -12.10 6.56 7.26
CA ASP A 86 -12.17 6.51 5.79
C ASP A 86 -13.62 6.46 5.25
N TYR A 87 -14.61 6.15 6.10
CA TYR A 87 -16.04 6.04 5.78
C TYR A 87 -16.84 6.99 6.69
N GLN A 88 -16.87 8.28 6.36
CA GLN A 88 -17.28 9.37 7.25
C GLN A 88 -18.78 9.69 7.21
N HIS A 89 -19.51 9.18 6.21
CA HIS A 89 -20.92 9.51 6.01
C HIS A 89 -21.84 8.43 6.59
N GLU A 90 -23.02 8.85 7.04
CA GLU A 90 -24.04 7.93 7.52
C GLU A 90 -24.38 6.86 6.46
N GLY A 91 -24.43 5.60 6.90
CA GLY A 91 -24.76 4.46 6.03
C GLY A 91 -23.63 3.97 5.13
N GLN A 92 -22.44 4.57 5.20
CA GLN A 92 -21.26 4.11 4.46
C GLN A 92 -20.60 2.86 5.07
N PHE A 93 -20.67 2.69 6.39
CA PHE A 93 -20.21 1.46 7.01
C PHE A 93 -21.13 1.01 8.14
N LYS A 94 -21.10 -0.30 8.42
CA LYS A 94 -21.79 -0.90 9.56
C LYS A 94 -21.05 -2.17 9.98
N VAL A 95 -20.83 -2.33 11.28
CA VAL A 95 -20.34 -3.58 11.86
C VAL A 95 -21.53 -4.35 12.44
N LEU A 96 -21.62 -5.64 12.12
CA LEU A 96 -22.68 -6.56 12.50
C LEU A 96 -22.08 -7.84 13.07
N GLY A 97 -22.57 -8.25 14.25
CA GLY A 97 -22.13 -9.47 14.92
C GLY A 97 -20.70 -9.40 15.45
N ASP A 98 -20.41 -10.28 16.41
CA ASP A 98 -19.15 -10.23 17.16
C ASP A 98 -18.20 -11.37 16.75
N ASN A 99 -18.73 -12.49 16.23
CA ASN A 99 -17.93 -13.62 15.76
C ASN A 99 -18.73 -14.61 14.85
N PRO A 100 -18.46 -14.71 13.54
CA PRO A 100 -17.54 -13.84 12.81
C PRO A 100 -18.13 -12.43 12.67
N VAL A 101 -17.24 -11.43 12.65
CA VAL A 101 -17.63 -10.06 12.35
C VAL A 101 -18.12 -9.96 10.91
N HIS A 102 -19.22 -9.26 10.69
CA HIS A 102 -19.73 -8.87 9.37
C HIS A 102 -19.62 -7.36 9.21
N LEU A 103 -18.79 -6.91 8.29
CA LEU A 103 -18.63 -5.50 7.95
C LEU A 103 -19.33 -5.20 6.61
N GLU A 104 -20.26 -4.25 6.64
CA GLU A 104 -20.85 -3.67 5.44
C GLU A 104 -20.10 -2.39 5.07
N LEU A 105 -19.68 -2.25 3.81
CA LEU A 105 -18.99 -1.07 3.29
C LEU A 105 -19.66 -0.57 2.01
N TYR A 106 -19.96 0.72 1.94
CA TYR A 106 -20.53 1.34 0.76
C TYR A 106 -19.66 2.50 0.31
N GLY A 107 -19.15 2.41 -0.93
CA GLY A 107 -18.64 3.57 -1.63
C GLY A 107 -19.79 4.54 -1.93
N LEU A 108 -19.49 5.84 -2.04
CA LEU A 108 -20.43 6.85 -2.51
C LEU A 108 -20.03 7.28 -3.90
N ASN A 109 -20.95 7.18 -4.85
CA ASN A 109 -20.73 7.60 -6.22
C ASN A 109 -22.04 8.13 -6.85
N THR A 110 -22.04 8.51 -8.12
CA THR A 110 -23.24 8.93 -8.83
C THR A 110 -23.67 7.88 -9.85
N GLU A 111 -24.96 7.77 -10.11
CA GLU A 111 -25.51 6.83 -11.11
C GLU A 111 -25.04 7.09 -12.53
N THR A 112 -24.56 8.30 -12.80
CA THR A 112 -24.01 8.70 -14.11
C THR A 112 -22.62 8.16 -14.36
N ASN A 113 -21.97 7.53 -13.36
CA ASN A 113 -20.64 6.97 -13.53
C ASN A 113 -20.70 5.68 -14.38
N THR A 114 -19.56 5.29 -14.93
CA THR A 114 -19.46 4.08 -15.75
C THR A 114 -19.63 2.84 -14.87
N LYS A 115 -20.20 1.78 -15.45
CA LYS A 115 -20.29 0.47 -14.78
C LYS A 115 -18.92 0.00 -14.27
N GLU A 116 -17.86 0.22 -15.04
CA GLU A 116 -16.50 -0.16 -14.67
C GLU A 116 -15.99 0.58 -13.42
N ASN A 117 -16.23 1.90 -13.32
CA ASN A 117 -15.83 2.66 -12.14
C ASN A 117 -16.64 2.27 -10.90
N LEU A 118 -17.94 2.00 -11.07
CA LEU A 118 -18.80 1.54 -9.99
C LEU A 118 -18.40 0.14 -9.49
N GLU A 119 -18.01 -0.75 -10.40
CA GLU A 119 -17.47 -2.07 -10.08
C GLU A 119 -16.11 -1.97 -9.37
N TYR A 120 -15.24 -1.07 -9.83
CA TYR A 120 -13.96 -0.77 -9.16
C TYR A 120 -14.17 -0.30 -7.72
N ASP A 121 -15.11 0.61 -7.45
CA ASP A 121 -15.37 1.10 -6.09
C ASP A 121 -15.89 -0.01 -5.17
N GLN A 122 -16.76 -0.89 -5.68
CA GLN A 122 -17.21 -2.06 -4.94
C GLN A 122 -16.04 -3.01 -4.62
N GLN A 123 -15.20 -3.30 -5.60
CA GLN A 123 -14.05 -4.20 -5.43
C GLN A 123 -13.01 -3.61 -4.48
N LYS A 124 -12.73 -2.30 -4.58
CA LYS A 124 -11.88 -1.56 -3.66
C LYS A 124 -12.39 -1.68 -2.23
N ALA A 125 -13.70 -1.54 -2.00
CA ALA A 125 -14.29 -1.66 -0.68
C ALA A 125 -14.20 -3.10 -0.12
N LEU A 126 -14.35 -4.15 -0.95
CA LEU A 126 -14.06 -5.53 -0.53
C LEU A 126 -12.62 -5.70 -0.07
N ILE A 127 -11.67 -5.30 -0.92
CA ILE A 127 -10.22 -5.41 -0.66
C ILE A 127 -9.83 -4.62 0.59
N TYR A 128 -10.32 -3.39 0.73
CA TYR A 128 -10.13 -2.56 1.92
C TYR A 128 -10.63 -3.29 3.17
N GLY A 129 -11.90 -3.71 3.18
CA GLY A 129 -12.51 -4.36 4.35
C GLY A 129 -11.78 -5.62 4.78
N ILE A 130 -11.33 -6.44 3.83
CA ILE A 130 -10.60 -7.69 4.11
C ILE A 130 -9.21 -7.38 4.68
N TYR A 131 -8.38 -6.66 3.91
CA TYR A 131 -6.96 -6.53 4.25
C TYR A 131 -6.72 -5.53 5.36
N LYS A 132 -7.50 -4.45 5.46
CA LYS A 132 -7.37 -3.50 6.57
C LYS A 132 -7.70 -4.18 7.90
N SER A 133 -8.79 -4.95 7.94
CA SER A 133 -9.20 -5.71 9.13
C SER A 133 -8.15 -6.74 9.54
N PHE A 134 -7.67 -7.58 8.63
CA PHE A 134 -6.67 -8.60 9.00
C PHE A 134 -5.27 -8.04 9.33
N THR A 135 -4.96 -6.83 8.86
CA THR A 135 -3.71 -6.13 9.20
C THR A 135 -3.77 -5.49 10.57
N HIS A 136 -4.92 -4.91 10.94
CA HIS A 136 -5.05 -4.05 12.12
C HIS A 136 -5.94 -4.62 13.23
N THR A 137 -6.34 -5.90 13.15
CA THR A 137 -7.09 -6.59 14.20
C THR A 137 -6.63 -8.05 14.33
N ASP A 138 -7.01 -8.70 15.43
CA ASP A 138 -6.71 -10.12 15.70
C ASP A 138 -7.80 -11.08 15.18
N LEU A 139 -8.58 -10.68 14.17
CA LEU A 139 -9.62 -11.52 13.59
C LEU A 139 -9.05 -12.70 12.78
N ASP A 140 -9.61 -13.89 12.99
CA ASP A 140 -9.29 -15.08 12.18
C ASP A 140 -10.23 -15.26 10.98
N LYS A 141 -11.42 -14.66 11.04
CA LYS A 141 -12.47 -14.77 10.03
C LYS A 141 -13.38 -13.56 10.05
N LEU A 142 -13.84 -13.13 8.88
CA LEU A 142 -14.80 -12.05 8.74
C LEU A 142 -15.65 -12.24 7.49
N THR A 143 -16.78 -11.54 7.45
CA THR A 143 -17.63 -11.38 6.26
C THR A 143 -17.61 -9.92 5.85
N ILE A 144 -17.32 -9.61 4.58
CA ILE A 144 -17.50 -8.27 4.02
C ILE A 144 -18.65 -8.29 3.03
N SER A 145 -19.57 -7.35 3.15
CA SER A 145 -20.50 -6.99 2.08
C SER A 145 -20.16 -5.60 1.57
N ALA A 146 -19.80 -5.47 0.30
CA ALA A 146 -19.44 -4.18 -0.27
C ALA A 146 -20.33 -3.79 -1.45
N GLY A 147 -20.85 -2.57 -1.45
CA GLY A 147 -21.67 -2.02 -2.53
C GLY A 147 -21.36 -0.56 -2.82
N VAL A 148 -22.20 0.08 -3.64
CA VAL A 148 -22.10 1.51 -3.93
C VAL A 148 -23.47 2.15 -3.76
N ARG A 149 -23.52 3.25 -3.02
CA ARG A 149 -24.72 4.08 -2.81
C ARG A 149 -24.61 5.39 -3.58
N ASP A 150 -25.76 6.00 -3.85
CA ASP A 150 -25.79 7.32 -4.46
C ASP A 150 -25.32 8.39 -3.48
N MET A 151 -24.41 9.25 -3.95
CA MET A 151 -23.81 10.31 -3.16
C MET A 151 -24.81 11.41 -2.78
N LYS A 152 -25.90 11.59 -3.53
CA LYS A 152 -26.97 12.56 -3.23
C LYS A 152 -28.09 11.94 -2.39
N ASP A 153 -28.29 10.63 -2.51
CA ASP A 153 -29.27 9.87 -1.73
C ASP A 153 -28.66 8.55 -1.23
N ALA A 154 -28.09 8.58 -0.02
CA ALA A 154 -27.45 7.43 0.60
C ALA A 154 -28.41 6.25 0.87
N SER A 155 -29.72 6.42 0.75
CA SER A 155 -30.68 5.31 0.82
C SER A 155 -30.73 4.49 -0.48
N LYS A 156 -30.27 5.08 -1.60
CA LYS A 156 -30.28 4.46 -2.92
C LYS A 156 -29.01 3.66 -3.17
N VAL A 157 -29.17 2.36 -3.37
CA VAL A 157 -28.08 1.45 -3.75
C VAL A 157 -27.96 1.42 -5.28
N ILE A 158 -26.82 1.88 -5.80
CA ILE A 158 -26.49 1.88 -7.24
C ILE A 158 -25.88 0.54 -7.64
N VAL A 159 -24.98 -0.01 -6.83
CA VAL A 159 -24.41 -1.34 -7.02
C VAL A 159 -24.75 -2.22 -5.82
N GLN A 160 -25.45 -3.32 -6.09
CA GLN A 160 -25.85 -4.29 -5.08
C GLN A 160 -24.62 -4.91 -4.40
N PRO A 161 -24.65 -5.15 -3.08
CA PRO A 161 -23.49 -5.66 -2.37
C PRO A 161 -23.01 -7.02 -2.88
N ALA A 162 -21.71 -7.11 -3.15
CA ALA A 162 -21.01 -8.39 -3.25
C ALA A 162 -20.56 -8.79 -1.86
N THR A 163 -20.72 -10.07 -1.50
CA THR A 163 -20.39 -10.57 -0.16
C THR A 163 -19.35 -11.68 -0.23
N LEU A 164 -18.31 -11.58 0.60
CA LEU A 164 -17.29 -12.59 0.77
C LEU A 164 -17.13 -12.91 2.25
N THR A 165 -17.04 -14.20 2.59
CA THR A 165 -16.65 -14.66 3.92
C THR A 165 -15.28 -15.30 3.81
N VAL A 166 -14.30 -14.72 4.48
CA VAL A 166 -12.89 -15.09 4.33
C VAL A 166 -12.24 -15.33 5.67
N THR A 167 -11.34 -16.30 5.72
CA THR A 167 -10.41 -16.50 6.85
C THR A 167 -9.11 -15.72 6.61
N LYS A 168 -8.38 -15.42 7.69
CA LYS A 168 -7.08 -14.77 7.62
C LYS A 168 -6.08 -15.57 6.77
N GLU A 169 -6.13 -16.90 6.86
CA GLU A 169 -5.29 -17.80 6.05
C GLU A 169 -5.62 -17.70 4.55
N GLN A 170 -6.91 -17.72 4.18
CA GLN A 170 -7.34 -17.56 2.78
C GLN A 170 -6.92 -16.20 2.21
N ALA A 171 -7.12 -15.13 2.97
CA ALA A 171 -6.71 -13.79 2.57
C ALA A 171 -5.19 -13.68 2.40
N LEU A 172 -4.40 -14.27 3.30
CA LEU A 172 -2.94 -14.27 3.18
C LEU A 172 -2.47 -15.02 1.93
N LYS A 173 -3.07 -16.19 1.65
CA LYS A 173 -2.74 -16.98 0.46
C LYS A 173 -3.05 -16.20 -0.83
N ALA A 174 -4.21 -15.57 -0.92
CA ALA A 174 -4.58 -14.77 -2.09
C ALA A 174 -3.66 -13.54 -2.25
N LEU A 175 -3.30 -12.88 -1.16
CA LEU A 175 -2.34 -11.78 -1.16
C LEU A 175 -0.97 -12.21 -1.71
N GLN A 176 -0.44 -13.34 -1.24
CA GLN A 176 0.84 -13.89 -1.67
C GLN A 176 0.82 -14.38 -3.13
N ALA A 177 -0.33 -14.84 -3.64
CA ALA A 177 -0.48 -15.29 -5.01
C ALA A 177 -0.45 -14.15 -6.05
N HIS A 178 -0.87 -12.95 -5.64
CA HIS A 178 -1.08 -11.81 -6.55
C HIS A 178 -0.22 -10.59 -6.23
N THR A 179 0.62 -10.66 -5.20
CA THR A 179 1.56 -9.61 -4.82
C THR A 179 2.88 -10.21 -4.33
N ASN A 180 3.85 -9.37 -4.00
CA ASN A 180 5.11 -9.79 -3.38
C ASN A 180 5.06 -9.78 -1.83
N ALA A 181 3.88 -9.61 -1.22
CA ALA A 181 3.76 -9.62 0.22
C ALA A 181 3.97 -11.04 0.74
N LYS A 182 4.67 -11.13 1.86
CA LYS A 182 4.87 -12.36 2.63
C LYS A 182 3.88 -12.45 3.77
N ASP A 183 3.48 -11.31 4.33
CA ASP A 183 2.57 -11.22 5.47
C ASP A 183 1.77 -9.89 5.42
N PHE A 184 0.72 -9.77 6.22
CA PHE A 184 -0.11 -8.57 6.32
C PHE A 184 0.69 -7.34 6.78
N LYS A 185 1.75 -7.51 7.58
CA LYS A 185 2.61 -6.39 7.98
C LYS A 185 3.32 -5.71 6.81
N ASP A 186 3.45 -6.39 5.66
CA ASP A 186 4.02 -5.78 4.46
C ASP A 186 3.07 -4.76 3.83
N LEU A 187 1.80 -4.68 4.29
CA LEU A 187 0.81 -3.70 3.87
C LEU A 187 0.91 -2.36 4.61
N VAL A 188 1.76 -2.26 5.64
CA VAL A 188 1.99 -0.99 6.36
C VAL A 188 3.40 -0.49 6.14
N ALA A 189 3.57 0.83 6.26
CA ALA A 189 4.87 1.47 6.16
C ALA A 189 5.83 0.92 7.23
N ASP A 190 7.06 0.61 6.82
CA ASP A 190 8.13 0.11 7.68
C ASP A 190 9.00 1.24 8.28
N THR A 191 8.82 2.46 7.77
CA THR A 191 9.49 3.68 8.22
C THR A 191 8.48 4.78 8.54
N SER A 192 8.87 5.72 9.40
CA SER A 192 8.16 6.99 9.57
C SER A 192 8.83 8.08 8.74
N ALA A 193 8.03 8.91 8.08
CA ALA A 193 8.45 10.06 7.28
C ALA A 193 7.35 11.14 7.33
N ASP A 194 7.54 12.26 6.64
CA ASP A 194 6.51 13.30 6.56
C ASP A 194 5.17 12.70 6.09
N PHE A 195 4.14 12.83 6.93
CA PHE A 195 2.78 12.26 6.75
C PHE A 195 2.68 10.72 6.68
N VAL A 196 3.76 9.99 6.96
CA VAL A 196 3.80 8.52 6.98
C VAL A 196 4.18 8.04 8.36
N VAL A 197 3.34 7.20 8.96
CA VAL A 197 3.56 6.63 10.29
C VAL A 197 3.79 5.13 10.17
N LYS A 198 4.97 4.69 10.63
CA LYS A 198 5.33 3.28 10.66
C LYS A 198 4.25 2.44 11.35
N GLY A 199 3.86 1.33 10.74
CA GLY A 199 2.90 0.39 11.30
C GLY A 199 1.43 0.82 11.22
N TYR A 200 1.14 2.03 10.72
CA TYR A 200 -0.21 2.59 10.61
C TYR A 200 -0.56 2.99 9.17
N SER A 201 0.30 3.80 8.54
CA SER A 201 0.14 4.21 7.14
C SER A 201 0.30 3.03 6.20
N GLY A 202 -0.40 3.04 5.07
CA GLY A 202 -0.25 2.01 4.04
C GLY A 202 1.14 2.02 3.41
N SER A 203 1.63 0.84 3.04
CA SER A 203 2.85 0.69 2.25
C SER A 203 2.58 0.86 0.75
N LYS A 204 3.64 0.96 -0.06
CA LYS A 204 3.54 0.83 -1.53
C LYS A 204 2.85 -0.47 -1.96
N LEU A 205 2.97 -1.53 -1.16
CA LEU A 205 2.30 -2.80 -1.46
C LEU A 205 0.80 -2.70 -1.21
N SER A 206 0.38 -2.02 -0.15
CA SER A 206 -1.05 -1.72 0.05
C SER A 206 -1.64 -0.90 -1.09
N GLU A 207 -0.89 0.05 -1.67
CA GLU A 207 -1.36 0.81 -2.84
C GLU A 207 -1.58 -0.09 -4.07
N MET A 208 -0.73 -1.12 -4.26
CA MET A 208 -0.87 -2.06 -5.37
C MET A 208 -2.16 -2.87 -5.32
N LEU A 209 -2.71 -3.12 -4.11
CA LEU A 209 -3.98 -3.81 -3.96
C LEU A 209 -5.13 -3.08 -4.64
N TYR A 210 -5.00 -1.77 -4.85
CA TYR A 210 -6.04 -0.96 -5.49
C TYR A 210 -5.89 -0.89 -7.01
N LYS A 211 -4.95 -1.60 -7.63
CA LYS A 211 -4.95 -1.75 -9.09
C LYS A 211 -6.08 -2.67 -9.54
N ASN A 212 -6.80 -2.28 -10.57
CA ASN A 212 -8.02 -2.95 -11.05
C ASN A 212 -7.80 -4.46 -11.32
N GLU A 213 -6.69 -4.80 -11.96
CA GLU A 213 -6.30 -6.18 -12.26
C GLU A 213 -5.94 -7.00 -11.01
N VAL A 214 -5.35 -6.37 -10.00
CA VAL A 214 -4.99 -7.03 -8.73
C VAL A 214 -6.22 -7.25 -7.88
N GLN A 215 -7.12 -6.26 -7.79
CA GLN A 215 -8.39 -6.38 -7.07
C GLN A 215 -9.19 -7.58 -7.61
N LYS A 216 -9.36 -7.65 -8.94
CA LYS A 216 -10.10 -8.73 -9.59
C LYS A 216 -9.48 -10.09 -9.32
N ALA A 217 -8.16 -10.23 -9.51
CA ALA A 217 -7.47 -11.49 -9.30
C ALA A 217 -7.61 -12.00 -7.85
N ILE A 218 -7.42 -11.12 -6.86
CA ILE A 218 -7.58 -11.47 -5.45
C ILE A 218 -9.02 -11.84 -5.12
N ILE A 219 -10.00 -11.05 -5.59
CA ILE A 219 -11.41 -11.33 -5.33
C ILE A 219 -11.84 -12.67 -5.96
N ASP A 220 -11.32 -13.01 -7.13
CA ASP A 220 -11.63 -14.28 -7.79
C ASP A 220 -11.00 -15.49 -7.08
N GLU A 221 -9.79 -15.36 -6.51
CA GLU A 221 -9.17 -16.40 -5.67
C GLU A 221 -9.90 -16.60 -4.32
N LEU A 222 -10.62 -15.58 -3.83
CA LEU A 222 -11.35 -15.60 -2.55
C LEU A 222 -12.80 -16.10 -2.65
N LYS A 223 -13.32 -16.33 -3.85
CA LYS A 223 -14.67 -16.89 -4.10
C LYS A 223 -14.67 -18.41 -4.03
#